data_AF-A0A495EE58-F1
#
_entry.id   AF-A0A495EE58-F1
#
_cell.length_a   1.000
_cell.length_b   1.000
_cell.length_c   1.000
_cell.angle_alpha   90.00
_cell.angle_beta   90.00
_cell.angle_gamma   90.00
#
_symmetry.space_group_name_H-M   'P 1'
#
loop_
_entity.id
_entity.type
_entity.pdbx_description
1 polymer ?
#
loop_
_entity_poly.entity_id
_entity_poly.type
_entity_poly.pdbx_seq_one_letter_code
_entity_poly.pdbx_strand_id
1 'polypeptide(L)'
;MVAVHKITEDFYEDNFILIALHSSLPDYALTYAINSSLKASFIRSKKDLDLSNIISFPFFEWEDEINDRYWTLITNSSRNKENIITADLFKDEVTFTRHYLVPEHKEIDYFLKIEEEDAYMVEDLLKALTTIPKIITAYKIDAENLKSKNNLIF
;
A
#
# COMPACT_ATOMS: atom_id res chain seq x y z
N MET A 1 -4.21 -44.01 -9.98
CA MET A 1 -4.23 -42.90 -8.99
C MET A 1 -3.20 -41.89 -9.44
N VAL A 2 -3.66 -40.76 -9.99
CA VAL A 2 -2.78 -39.66 -10.40
C VAL A 2 -2.63 -38.75 -9.19
N ALA A 3 -1.43 -38.66 -8.63
CA ALA A 3 -1.13 -37.73 -7.56
C ALA A 3 -1.14 -36.31 -8.14
N VAL A 4 -2.26 -35.63 -7.97
CA VAL A 4 -2.38 -34.19 -8.24
C VAL A 4 -1.41 -33.49 -7.29
N HIS A 5 -0.26 -33.07 -7.81
CA HIS A 5 0.64 -32.18 -7.11
C HIS A 5 -0.08 -30.84 -6.99
N LYS A 6 -0.78 -30.67 -5.86
CA LYS A 6 -1.23 -29.37 -5.40
C LYS A 6 0.04 -28.62 -5.06
N ILE A 7 0.52 -27.81 -6.00
CA ILE A 7 1.64 -26.90 -5.78
C ILE A 7 1.20 -26.04 -4.61
N THR A 8 1.78 -26.31 -3.44
CA THR A 8 1.62 -25.55 -2.22
C THR A 8 1.98 -24.10 -2.55
N GLU A 9 1.03 -23.20 -2.34
CA GLU A 9 1.18 -21.73 -2.34
C GLU A 9 2.20 -21.23 -1.29
N ASP A 10 2.95 -22.13 -0.65
CA ASP A 10 3.86 -21.89 0.47
C ASP A 10 5.33 -21.61 0.07
N PHE A 11 5.62 -21.27 -1.20
CA PHE A 11 7.01 -21.14 -1.68
C PHE A 11 7.42 -19.78 -2.28
N TYR A 12 6.57 -18.76 -2.21
CA TYR A 12 7.05 -17.39 -2.37
C TYR A 12 7.29 -16.83 -0.98
N GLU A 13 8.56 -16.82 -0.55
CA GLU A 13 8.98 -15.77 0.38
C GLU A 13 8.77 -14.46 -0.39
N ASP A 14 7.61 -13.81 -0.18
CA ASP A 14 7.35 -12.48 -0.71
C ASP A 14 8.27 -11.49 0.01
N ASN A 15 9.53 -11.48 -0.42
CA ASN A 15 10.53 -10.54 0.02
C ASN A 15 10.32 -9.26 -0.78
N PHE A 16 9.92 -8.23 -0.07
CA PHE A 16 9.71 -6.90 -0.63
C PHE A 16 10.33 -5.84 0.26
N ILE A 17 10.75 -4.74 -0.36
CA ILE A 17 11.10 -3.53 0.35
C ILE A 17 9.80 -2.76 0.61
N LEU A 18 9.60 -2.35 1.87
CA LEU A 18 8.48 -1.51 2.28
C LEU A 18 9.01 -0.15 2.75
N ILE A 19 8.55 0.93 2.12
CA ILE A 19 8.85 2.29 2.50
C ILE A 19 7.58 2.97 2.98
N ALA A 20 7.60 3.50 4.20
CA ALA A 20 6.57 4.37 4.72
C ALA A 20 6.73 5.79 4.18
N LEU A 21 5.61 6.43 3.85
CA LEU A 21 5.54 7.80 3.39
C LEU A 21 4.51 8.58 4.21
N HIS A 22 4.92 9.74 4.71
CA HIS A 22 4.02 10.76 5.21
C HIS A 22 3.91 11.89 4.21
N SER A 23 2.70 12.24 3.80
CA SER A 23 2.48 13.32 2.85
C SER A 23 1.17 14.05 3.10
N SER A 24 1.21 15.37 2.90
CA SER A 24 -0.01 16.19 2.91
C SER A 24 -0.76 16.18 1.57
N LEU A 25 -0.26 15.44 0.57
CA LEU A 25 -0.89 15.32 -0.74
C LEU A 25 -1.98 14.23 -0.74
N PRO A 26 -3.08 14.43 -1.50
CA PRO A 26 -3.96 13.32 -1.85
C PRO A 26 -3.24 12.34 -2.78
N ASP A 27 -3.75 11.11 -2.80
CA ASP A 27 -3.14 9.94 -3.44
C ASP A 27 -2.73 10.17 -4.92
N TYR A 28 -3.62 10.73 -5.74
CA TYR A 28 -3.35 11.03 -7.15
C TYR A 28 -2.23 12.07 -7.34
N ALA A 29 -2.16 13.07 -6.46
CA ALA A 29 -1.18 14.15 -6.55
C ALA A 29 0.19 13.68 -6.05
N LEU A 30 0.21 12.86 -4.99
CA LEU A 30 1.42 12.18 -4.53
C LEU A 30 1.98 11.29 -5.63
N THR A 31 1.14 10.46 -6.24
CA THR A 31 1.51 9.56 -7.33
C THR A 31 2.12 10.33 -8.51
N TYR A 32 1.46 11.42 -8.94
CA TYR A 32 1.99 12.28 -10.01
C TYR A 32 3.36 12.88 -9.66
N ALA A 33 3.55 13.32 -8.42
CA ALA A 33 4.82 13.88 -7.97
C ALA A 33 5.94 12.83 -7.94
N ILE A 34 5.63 11.61 -7.48
CA ILE A 34 6.54 10.46 -7.50
C ILE A 34 6.93 10.10 -8.94
N ASN A 35 5.96 9.98 -9.85
CA ASN A 35 6.22 9.73 -11.28
C ASN A 35 7.18 10.77 -11.87
N SER A 36 6.93 12.05 -11.58
CA SER A 36 7.73 13.15 -12.09
C SER A 36 9.17 13.14 -11.53
N SER A 37 9.34 12.79 -10.26
CA SER A 37 10.65 12.80 -9.58
C SER A 37 11.50 11.58 -9.92
N LEU A 38 10.90 10.39 -9.91
CA LEU A 38 11.60 9.12 -10.10
C LEU A 38 11.62 8.66 -11.57
N LYS A 39 10.96 9.38 -12.47
CA LYS A 39 10.67 8.93 -13.86
C LYS A 39 9.92 7.60 -13.88
N ALA A 40 9.10 7.37 -12.85
CA ALA A 40 8.22 6.22 -12.70
C ALA A 40 6.92 6.42 -13.50
N SER A 41 6.16 5.33 -13.68
CA SER A 41 4.86 5.33 -14.38
C SER A 41 3.75 4.66 -13.56
N PHE A 42 3.63 5.03 -12.29
CA PHE A 42 2.52 4.60 -11.45
C PHE A 42 1.17 4.99 -12.06
N ILE A 43 0.31 4.00 -12.23
CA ILE A 43 -1.06 4.13 -12.72
C ILE A 43 -2.04 3.63 -11.65
N ARG A 44 -3.22 4.25 -11.56
CA ARG A 44 -4.24 3.79 -10.62
C ARG A 44 -4.73 2.41 -11.05
N SER A 45 -4.64 1.43 -10.15
CA SER A 45 -5.18 0.09 -10.43
C SER A 45 -6.69 0.18 -10.68
N LYS A 46 -7.24 -0.68 -11.55
CA LYS A 46 -8.68 -0.66 -11.88
C LYS A 46 -9.55 -1.20 -10.76
N LYS A 47 -8.97 -2.02 -9.89
CA LYS A 47 -9.61 -2.61 -8.72
C LYS A 47 -8.81 -2.21 -7.49
N ASP A 48 -9.51 -2.07 -6.39
CA ASP A 48 -8.88 -1.75 -5.11
C ASP A 48 -8.39 -3.04 -4.46
N LEU A 49 -7.46 -2.90 -3.52
CA LEU A 49 -7.06 -4.02 -2.68
C LEU A 49 -8.18 -4.30 -1.68
N ASP A 50 -8.93 -5.37 -1.91
CA ASP A 50 -10.00 -5.81 -1.01
C ASP A 50 -9.39 -6.60 0.17
N LEU A 51 -9.39 -5.98 1.36
CA LEU A 51 -9.01 -6.68 2.59
C LEU A 51 -10.17 -7.51 3.16
N SER A 52 -11.40 -7.09 2.87
CA SER A 52 -12.63 -7.84 3.17
C SER A 52 -13.78 -7.34 2.29
N ASN A 53 -14.95 -7.99 2.34
CA ASN A 53 -16.13 -7.62 1.55
C ASN A 53 -16.59 -6.15 1.68
N ILE A 54 -16.14 -5.45 2.73
CA ILE A 54 -16.49 -4.07 2.99
C ILE A 54 -15.28 -3.13 2.93
N ILE A 55 -14.05 -3.61 3.10
CA ILE A 55 -12.85 -2.77 3.24
C ILE A 55 -11.97 -2.95 2.00
N SER A 56 -11.79 -1.86 1.26
CA SER A 56 -10.91 -1.80 0.10
C SER A 56 -9.95 -0.62 0.19
N PHE A 57 -8.75 -0.75 -0.39
CA PHE A 57 -7.73 0.29 -0.41
C PHE A 57 -7.35 0.66 -1.85
N PRO A 58 -7.41 1.94 -2.23
CA PRO A 58 -6.89 2.38 -3.51
C PRO A 58 -5.37 2.23 -3.53
N PHE A 59 -4.84 1.76 -4.65
CA PHE A 59 -3.41 1.68 -4.88
C PHE A 59 -3.06 1.99 -6.33
N PHE A 60 -1.79 2.31 -6.53
CA PHE A 60 -1.20 2.62 -7.82
C PHE A 60 -0.07 1.65 -8.06
N GLU A 61 0.00 1.13 -9.27
CA GLU A 61 0.94 0.09 -9.68
C GLU A 61 1.83 0.59 -10.80
N TRP A 62 3.08 0.14 -10.79
CA TRP A 62 4.02 0.38 -11.87
C TRP A 62 4.84 -0.89 -12.10
N GLU A 63 4.75 -1.41 -13.32
CA GLU A 63 5.64 -2.45 -13.82
C GLU A 63 6.84 -1.77 -14.49
N ASP A 64 8.01 -1.88 -13.87
CA ASP A 64 9.27 -1.41 -14.40
C ASP A 64 9.87 -2.50 -15.30
N GLU A 65 9.41 -2.54 -16.55
CA GLU A 65 9.85 -3.51 -17.56
C GLU A 65 11.37 -3.50 -17.79
N ILE A 66 12.06 -2.40 -17.48
CA ILE A 66 13.51 -2.27 -17.70
C ILE A 66 14.28 -3.05 -16.65
N ASN A 67 13.84 -2.98 -15.40
CA ASN A 67 14.51 -3.60 -14.27
C ASN A 67 13.83 -4.89 -13.79
N ASP A 68 12.73 -5.29 -14.44
CA ASP A 68 11.90 -6.44 -14.09
C ASP A 68 11.40 -6.36 -12.63
N ARG A 69 10.84 -5.21 -12.26
CA ARG A 69 10.37 -4.92 -10.89
C ARG A 69 8.92 -4.49 -10.88
N TYR A 70 8.20 -4.93 -9.87
CA TYR A 70 6.84 -4.49 -9.62
C TYR A 70 6.79 -3.57 -8.40
N TRP A 71 6.19 -2.39 -8.58
CA TRP A 71 6.09 -1.37 -7.55
C TRP A 71 4.62 -1.09 -7.26
N THR A 72 4.29 -0.91 -5.98
CA THR A 72 2.95 -0.53 -5.55
C THR A 72 3.00 0.61 -4.55
N LEU A 73 2.26 1.68 -4.83
CA LEU A 73 1.97 2.75 -3.87
C LEU A 73 0.53 2.60 -3.38
N ILE A 74 0.36 2.34 -2.09
CA ILE A 74 -0.95 2.05 -1.48
C ILE A 74 -1.23 2.97 -0.30
N THR A 75 -2.48 3.41 -0.17
CA THR A 75 -2.93 4.14 1.03
C THR A 75 -2.99 3.23 2.23
N ASN A 76 -2.52 3.67 3.39
CA ASN A 76 -2.66 2.89 4.61
C ASN A 76 -4.07 2.96 5.19
N SER A 77 -4.86 3.99 4.91
CA SER A 77 -6.19 4.14 5.51
C SER A 77 -7.32 4.13 4.48
N SER A 78 -8.41 3.44 4.82
CA SER A 78 -9.65 3.45 4.06
C SER A 78 -10.79 3.87 4.97
N ARG A 79 -11.76 4.60 4.42
CA ARG A 79 -12.92 5.11 5.15
C ARG A 79 -14.19 4.54 4.55
N ASN A 80 -14.89 3.75 5.36
CA ASN A 80 -16.12 3.09 4.93
C ASN A 80 -17.32 3.79 5.54
N LYS A 81 -18.41 3.84 4.79
CA LYS A 81 -19.72 4.26 5.30
C LYS A 81 -20.41 3.05 5.90
N GLU A 82 -20.75 3.13 7.18
CA GLU A 82 -21.63 2.18 7.84
C GLU A 82 -22.97 2.86 8.10
N ASN A 83 -24.05 2.23 7.63
CA ASN A 83 -25.40 2.63 8.00
C ASN A 83 -25.72 1.93 9.32
N ILE A 84 -25.72 2.68 10.41
CA ILE A 84 -26.11 2.14 11.71
C ILE A 84 -27.63 2.08 11.76
N ILE A 85 -28.21 0.88 11.66
CA ILE A 85 -29.64 0.68 11.93
C ILE A 85 -29.82 0.63 13.46
N THR A 86 -29.99 1.77 14.11
CA THR A 86 -30.42 1.83 15.52
C THR A 86 -31.93 2.00 15.63
N ALA A 87 -32.55 1.52 16.70
CA ALA A 87 -34.01 1.68 16.91
C ALA A 87 -34.41 3.07 17.45
N ASP A 88 -33.47 4.01 17.55
CA ASP A 88 -33.59 5.29 18.25
C ASP A 88 -33.71 6.49 17.29
N LEU A 89 -33.69 7.72 17.80
CA LEU A 89 -33.87 8.98 17.06
C LEU A 89 -32.81 9.22 15.96
N PHE A 90 -31.69 8.48 15.97
CA PHE A 90 -30.56 8.61 15.05
C PHE A 90 -30.50 7.51 13.96
N LYS A 91 -31.66 6.98 13.56
CA LYS A 91 -31.81 5.91 12.54
C LYS A 91 -31.09 6.13 11.22
N ASP A 92 -30.84 7.38 10.86
CA ASP A 92 -30.27 7.78 9.57
C ASP A 92 -28.86 8.39 9.69
N GLU A 93 -28.19 8.26 10.83
CA GLU A 93 -26.80 8.73 10.97
C GLU A 93 -25.80 7.80 10.25
N VAL A 94 -25.07 8.39 9.29
CA VAL A 94 -23.97 7.73 8.60
C VAL A 94 -22.73 7.83 9.46
N THR A 95 -22.25 6.69 9.97
CA THR A 95 -20.97 6.62 10.67
C THR A 95 -19.87 6.24 9.70
N PHE A 96 -18.68 6.80 9.90
CA PHE A 96 -17.51 6.47 9.12
C PHE A 96 -16.50 5.72 9.97
N THR A 97 -16.29 4.45 9.68
CA THR A 97 -15.23 3.67 10.32
C THR A 97 -13.96 3.76 9.47
N ARG A 98 -12.85 4.13 10.10
CA ARG A 98 -11.53 4.14 9.45
C ARG A 98 -10.84 2.80 9.72
N HIS A 99 -10.44 2.14 8.64
CA HIS A 99 -9.65 0.92 8.66
C HIS A 99 -8.24 1.20 8.19
N TYR A 100 -7.28 0.39 8.64
CA TYR A 100 -5.88 0.52 8.29
C TYR A 100 -5.34 -0.77 7.68
N LEU A 101 -4.54 -0.65 6.62
CA LEU A 101 -3.88 -1.77 5.97
C LEU A 101 -2.77 -2.33 6.86
N VAL A 102 -2.00 -1.44 7.50
CA VAL A 102 -0.98 -1.77 8.50
C VAL A 102 -1.34 -1.06 9.81
N PRO A 103 -2.18 -1.68 10.66
CA PRO A 103 -2.66 -1.07 11.90
C PRO A 103 -1.58 -0.77 12.95
N GLU A 104 -0.37 -1.32 12.81
CA GLU A 104 0.79 -1.05 13.64
C GLU A 104 1.37 0.35 13.41
N HIS A 105 1.09 0.93 12.23
CA HIS A 105 1.65 2.18 11.73
C HIS A 105 0.54 3.13 11.27
N LYS A 106 -0.47 3.39 12.11
CA LYS A 106 -1.69 4.16 11.76
C LYS A 106 -1.41 5.60 11.36
N GLU A 107 -0.28 6.13 11.80
CA GLU A 107 0.22 7.47 11.47
C GLU A 107 0.66 7.58 10.02
N ILE A 108 1.10 6.47 9.41
CA ILE A 108 1.60 6.46 8.04
C ILE A 108 0.45 6.65 7.06
N ASP A 109 0.65 7.54 6.09
CA ASP A 109 -0.36 7.86 5.09
C ASP A 109 -0.33 6.85 3.94
N TYR A 110 0.86 6.51 3.44
CA TYR A 110 1.07 5.62 2.30
C TYR A 110 2.23 4.66 2.52
N PHE A 111 2.18 3.51 1.85
CA PHE A 111 3.30 2.59 1.71
C PHE A 111 3.69 2.46 0.25
N LEU A 112 4.99 2.45 0.00
CA LEU A 112 5.58 2.06 -1.26
C LEU A 112 6.21 0.67 -1.09
N LYS A 113 5.61 -0.33 -1.74
CA LYS A 113 6.08 -1.72 -1.83
C LYS A 113 6.87 -1.90 -3.12
N ILE A 114 8.02 -2.56 -3.05
CA ILE A 114 8.86 -2.89 -4.20
C ILE A 114 9.20 -4.37 -4.10
N GLU A 115 8.82 -5.14 -5.13
CA GLU A 115 9.07 -6.58 -5.20
C GLU A 115 10.51 -6.85 -5.66
N GLU A 116 11.46 -6.51 -4.79
CA GLU A 116 12.89 -6.76 -4.97
C GLU A 116 13.64 -6.67 -3.63
N GLU A 117 14.81 -7.30 -3.54
CA GLU A 117 15.68 -7.32 -2.36
C GLU A 117 16.88 -6.34 -2.43
N ASP A 118 17.10 -5.63 -3.53
CA ASP A 118 18.34 -4.85 -3.69
C ASP A 118 18.39 -3.62 -2.75
N ALA A 119 19.06 -3.78 -1.62
CA ALA A 119 19.24 -2.77 -0.60
C ALA A 119 20.04 -1.54 -1.08
N TYR A 120 20.88 -1.68 -2.11
CA TYR A 120 21.75 -0.60 -2.58
C TYR A 120 20.95 0.56 -3.19
N MET A 121 19.73 0.29 -3.68
CA MET A 121 18.87 1.31 -4.29
C MET A 121 18.01 2.06 -3.27
N VAL A 122 17.85 1.54 -2.05
CA VAL A 122 16.89 2.08 -1.08
C VAL A 122 17.30 3.45 -0.57
N GLU A 123 18.58 3.67 -0.26
CA GLU A 123 19.03 4.96 0.27
C GLU A 123 18.85 6.11 -0.73
N ASP A 124 19.17 5.87 -2.01
CA ASP A 124 19.03 6.88 -3.05
C ASP A 124 17.56 7.12 -3.40
N LEU A 125 16.72 6.08 -3.35
CA LEU A 125 15.27 6.21 -3.44
C LEU A 125 14.70 7.07 -2.29
N LEU A 126 15.10 6.81 -1.05
CA LEU A 126 14.66 7.61 0.10
C LEU A 126 15.08 9.08 -0.04
N LYS A 127 16.32 9.35 -0.49
CA LYS A 127 16.78 10.71 -0.80
C LYS A 127 15.91 11.35 -1.88
N ALA A 128 15.63 10.65 -2.97
CA ALA A 128 14.78 11.17 -4.03
C ALA A 128 13.36 11.48 -3.54
N LEU A 129 12.73 10.57 -2.80
CA LEU A 129 11.39 10.76 -2.22
C LEU A 129 11.33 11.97 -1.27
N THR A 130 12.33 12.14 -0.41
CA THR A 130 12.40 13.28 0.52
C THR A 130 12.67 14.63 -0.16
N THR A 131 13.13 14.64 -1.42
CA THR A 131 13.23 15.89 -2.20
C THR A 131 11.89 16.35 -2.79
N ILE A 132 10.89 15.46 -2.85
CA ILE A 132 9.57 15.78 -3.38
C ILE A 132 8.86 16.73 -2.40
N PRO A 133 8.46 17.95 -2.82
CA PRO A 133 7.73 18.86 -1.97
C PRO A 133 6.46 18.21 -1.42
N LYS A 134 6.20 18.40 -0.12
CA LYS A 134 5.04 17.87 0.62
C LYS A 134 5.09 16.38 0.94
N ILE A 135 6.16 15.66 0.60
CA ILE A 135 6.55 14.47 1.34
C ILE A 135 7.30 14.95 2.59
N ILE A 136 6.75 14.64 3.77
CA ILE A 136 7.27 15.12 5.05
C ILE A 136 8.42 14.20 5.50
N THR A 137 8.19 12.89 5.40
CA THR A 137 9.18 11.87 5.73
C THR A 137 8.97 10.64 4.87
N ALA A 138 10.07 9.94 4.60
CA ALA A 138 10.11 8.64 3.95
C ALA A 138 11.13 7.76 4.67
N TYR A 139 10.79 6.52 5.01
CA TYR A 139 11.73 5.60 5.66
C TYR A 139 11.37 4.13 5.41
N LYS A 140 12.37 3.26 5.42
CA LYS A 140 12.18 1.82 5.29
C LYS A 140 11.54 1.25 6.56
N ILE A 141 10.57 0.36 6.39
CA ILE A 141 10.01 -0.47 7.46
C ILE A 141 10.53 -1.89 7.29
N ASP A 142 10.82 -2.53 8.43
CA ASP A 142 11.12 -3.94 8.49
C ASP A 142 9.82 -4.76 8.41
N ALA A 143 9.51 -5.25 7.21
CA ALA A 143 8.28 -5.97 6.93
C ALA A 143 8.18 -7.32 7.66
N GLU A 144 9.32 -7.94 8.02
CA GLU A 144 9.35 -9.23 8.71
C GLU A 144 8.78 -9.15 10.13
N ASN A 145 8.82 -7.97 10.74
CA ASN A 145 8.33 -7.73 12.08
C ASN A 145 6.87 -7.25 12.14
N LEU A 146 6.20 -7.11 10.99
CA LEU A 146 4.80 -6.69 10.92
C LEU A 146 3.85 -7.87 11.18
N LYS A 147 2.92 -7.72 12.12
CA LYS A 147 1.87 -8.72 12.34
C LYS A 147 0.87 -8.73 11.19
N SER A 148 0.70 -7.58 10.53
CA SER A 148 -0.13 -7.38 9.34
C SER A 148 0.61 -7.62 8.01
N LYS A 149 1.80 -8.24 8.00
CA LYS A 149 2.58 -8.51 6.77
C LYS A 149 1.74 -9.13 5.65
N ASN A 150 0.85 -10.07 5.99
CA ASN A 150 -0.02 -10.75 5.01
C ASN A 150 -0.97 -9.80 4.26
N ASN A 151 -1.27 -8.62 4.79
CA ASN A 151 -2.09 -7.62 4.09
C ASN A 151 -1.34 -6.97 2.91
N LEU A 152 -0.02 -7.13 2.86
CA LEU A 152 0.87 -6.58 1.84
C LEU A 152 1.28 -7.62 0.78
N ILE A 153 0.77 -8.85 0.92
CA ILE A 153 0.96 -9.95 -0.02
C ILE A 153 -0.26 -9.99 -0.94
N PHE A 154 -0.14 -9.34 -2.10
CA PHE A 154 -1.17 -9.21 -3.13
C PHE A 154 -0.55 -8.77 -4.46
#